data_AF-A0A183ET44-F1
#
_entry.id   AF-A0A183ET44-F1
#
_cell.length_a   1.000
_cell.length_b   1.000
_cell.length_c   1.000
_cell.angle_alpha   90.00
_cell.angle_beta   90.00
_cell.angle_gamma   90.00
#
_symmetry.space_group_name_H-M   'P 1'
#
loop_
_entity.id
_entity.type
_entity.pdbx_description
1 polymer ?
#
loop_
_entity_poly.entity_id
_entity_poly.type
_entity_poly.pdbx_seq_one_letter_code
_entity_poly.pdbx_strand_id
1 'polypeptide(L)'
;MIVLSEPSNHFADRDYLLALFEHKPDGRLLLYHFPSNELTVLVDGLYYPNGVQFDYLERCVFFSEMGNLRILKHCLASGYGSFSVVMDNLPGYPDNLRATRDFMLWVPFGETRLKDDSWLTEKPWLMDFIAT
;
A
#
# COMPACT_ATOMS: atom_id res chain seq x y z
N MET A 1 0.29 16.96 10.67
CA MET A 1 0.82 15.58 10.70
C MET A 1 1.18 15.17 9.28
N ILE A 2 2.05 14.19 9.08
CA ILE A 2 2.33 13.60 7.75
C ILE A 2 2.12 12.10 7.85
N VAL A 3 1.50 11.52 6.82
CA VAL A 3 1.49 10.07 6.64
C VAL A 3 2.48 9.70 5.56
N LEU A 4 3.37 8.78 5.89
CA LEU A 4 4.39 8.24 5.00
C LEU A 4 4.03 6.79 4.69
N SER A 5 4.26 6.40 3.44
CA SER A 5 4.27 5.01 3.04
C SER A 5 5.70 4.50 3.06
N GLU A 6 5.93 3.37 3.69
CA GLU A 6 7.17 2.62 3.60
C GLU A 6 6.85 1.31 2.88
N PRO A 7 7.18 1.20 1.57
CA PRO A 7 6.76 0.05 0.76
C PRO A 7 7.36 -1.29 1.24
N SER A 8 8.61 -1.27 1.70
CA SER A 8 9.33 -2.42 2.24
C SER A 8 10.33 -1.91 3.27
N ASN A 9 10.61 -2.72 4.28
CA ASN A 9 11.70 -2.47 5.23
C ASN A 9 12.96 -3.28 4.91
N HIS A 10 12.89 -4.14 3.89
CA HIS A 10 13.97 -4.98 3.40
C HIS A 10 14.63 -4.40 2.15
N PHE A 11 13.85 -3.95 1.18
CA PHE A 11 14.33 -3.42 -0.10
C PHE A 11 14.19 -1.91 -0.20
N ALA A 12 15.13 -1.28 -0.91
CA ALA A 12 15.01 0.11 -1.31
C ALA A 12 14.02 0.24 -2.48
N ASP A 13 13.40 1.41 -2.64
CA ASP A 13 12.42 1.68 -3.71
C ASP A 13 12.96 1.44 -5.13
N ARG A 14 14.25 1.67 -5.37
CA ARG A 14 14.91 1.35 -6.66
C ARG A 14 14.89 -0.14 -7.01
N ASP A 15 14.72 -1.00 -6.00
CA ASP A 15 14.70 -2.45 -6.09
C ASP A 15 13.26 -2.98 -5.95
N TYR A 16 12.25 -2.15 -6.26
CA TYR A 16 10.83 -2.45 -6.05
C TYR A 16 10.38 -3.80 -6.66
N LEU A 17 10.93 -4.19 -7.81
CA LEU A 17 10.61 -5.48 -8.44
C LEU A 17 10.96 -6.65 -7.51
N LEU A 18 12.09 -6.57 -6.80
CA LEU A 18 12.47 -7.61 -5.83
C LEU A 18 11.49 -7.66 -4.67
N ALA A 19 11.05 -6.51 -4.17
CA ALA A 19 10.04 -6.45 -3.10
C ALA A 19 8.69 -7.04 -3.54
N LEU A 20 8.27 -6.75 -4.78
CA LEU A 20 7.04 -7.31 -5.35
C LEU A 20 7.15 -8.83 -5.57
N PHE A 21 8.30 -9.32 -6.03
CA PHE A 21 8.54 -10.76 -6.21
C PHE A 21 8.79 -11.52 -4.90
N GLU A 22 9.33 -10.89 -3.86
CA GLU A 22 9.39 -11.49 -2.52
C GLU A 22 7.98 -11.61 -1.94
N HIS A 23 7.08 -10.68 -2.29
CA HIS A 23 5.67 -10.65 -1.87
C HIS A 23 5.50 -10.87 -0.36
N LYS A 24 6.29 -10.14 0.41
CA LYS A 24 6.30 -10.22 1.87
C LYS A 24 5.45 -9.09 2.47
N PRO A 25 4.74 -9.33 3.59
CA PRO A 25 3.98 -8.30 4.29
C PRO A 25 4.89 -7.46 5.20
N ASP A 26 5.90 -6.79 4.65
CA ASP A 26 6.87 -6.00 5.40
C ASP A 26 6.70 -4.48 5.27
N GLY A 27 5.75 -4.04 4.45
CA GLY A 27 5.40 -2.64 4.25
C GLY A 27 4.54 -2.06 5.37
N ARG A 28 4.63 -0.74 5.57
CA ARG A 28 3.98 -0.02 6.66
C ARG A 28 3.48 1.37 6.23
N LEU A 29 2.46 1.85 6.93
CA LEU A 29 2.10 3.27 6.98
C LEU A 29 2.60 3.87 8.30
N LEU A 30 3.23 5.04 8.21
CA LEU A 30 3.80 5.74 9.35
C LEU A 30 3.12 7.11 9.50
N LEU A 31 2.77 7.48 10.73
CA LEU A 31 2.30 8.82 11.08
C LEU A 31 3.44 9.58 11.76
N TYR A 32 3.82 10.70 11.18
CA TYR A 32 4.74 11.64 11.79
C TYR A 32 3.99 12.83 12.39
N HIS A 33 4.21 13.05 13.68
CA HIS A 33 3.55 14.08 14.47
C HIS A 33 4.52 15.22 14.80
N PHE A 34 4.46 16.32 14.02
CA PHE A 34 5.42 17.43 14.13
C PHE A 34 5.61 18.01 15.53
N PRO A 35 4.56 18.29 16.33
CA PRO A 35 4.74 18.95 17.62
C PRO A 35 5.48 18.08 18.64
N SER A 36 5.30 16.76 18.58
CA SER A 36 5.94 15.80 19.49
C SER A 36 7.20 15.15 18.92
N ASN A 37 7.51 15.39 17.64
CA ASN A 37 8.60 14.72 16.91
C ASN A 37 8.50 13.19 17.00
N GLU A 38 7.27 12.67 17.00
CA GLU A 38 6.98 11.24 17.16
C GLU A 38 6.66 10.61 15.81
N LEU A 39 7.17 9.40 15.61
CA LEU A 39 6.88 8.56 14.45
C LEU A 39 6.19 7.28 14.94
N THR A 40 4.95 7.06 14.52
CA THR A 40 4.13 5.93 14.96
C THR A 40 3.71 5.09 13.76
N VAL A 41 3.64 3.77 13.92
CA VAL A 41 3.10 2.87 12.89
C VAL A 41 1.58 2.95 12.90
N LEU A 42 0.97 3.37 11.79
CA LEU A 42 -0.49 3.39 11.60
C LEU A 42 -1.05 2.02 11.25
N VAL A 43 -0.41 1.37 10.27
CA VAL A 43 -0.77 0.07 9.73
C VAL A 43 0.52 -0.63 9.33
N ASP A 44 0.64 -1.91 9.64
CA ASP A 44 1.74 -2.78 9.23
C ASP A 44 1.21 -4.05 8.53
N GLY A 45 2.13 -4.92 8.13
CA GLY A 45 1.76 -6.16 7.44
C GLY A 45 1.24 -5.94 6.02
N LEU A 46 1.66 -4.86 5.37
CA LEU A 46 1.20 -4.48 4.03
C LEU A 46 2.14 -5.01 2.95
N TYR A 47 1.57 -5.35 1.80
CA TYR A 47 2.29 -5.85 0.63
C TYR A 47 2.60 -4.70 -0.34
N TYR A 48 3.73 -4.04 -0.14
CA TYR A 48 4.15 -2.89 -0.94
C TYR A 48 3.12 -1.74 -1.00
N PRO A 49 2.85 -1.05 0.13
CA PRO A 49 2.03 0.15 0.12
C PRO A 49 2.77 1.27 -0.63
N ASN A 50 2.23 1.75 -1.74
CA ASN A 50 2.93 2.68 -2.63
C ASN A 50 2.42 4.12 -2.46
N GLY A 51 1.12 4.32 -2.64
CA GLY A 51 0.47 5.63 -2.61
C GLY A 51 -0.33 5.85 -1.33
N VAL A 52 -0.32 7.09 -0.83
CA VAL A 52 -1.16 7.54 0.30
C VAL A 52 -1.89 8.84 -0.05
N GLN A 53 -3.10 9.00 0.45
CA GLN A 53 -3.93 10.19 0.27
C GLN A 53 -4.90 10.34 1.45
N PHE A 54 -4.82 11.45 2.17
CA PHE A 54 -5.85 11.80 3.15
C PHE A 54 -7.20 12.08 2.48
N ASP A 55 -8.28 11.78 3.20
CA ASP A 55 -9.58 12.33 2.91
C ASP A 55 -9.59 13.85 3.17
N TYR A 56 -10.60 14.53 2.66
CA TYR A 56 -10.73 15.98 2.77
C TYR A 56 -10.77 16.53 4.20
N LEU A 57 -11.16 15.69 5.15
CA LEU A 57 -11.30 16.07 6.55
C LEU A 57 -10.10 15.61 7.39
N GLU A 58 -9.08 15.03 6.75
CA GLU A 58 -7.87 14.49 7.40
C GLU A 58 -8.17 13.49 8.54
N ARG A 59 -9.27 12.75 8.43
CA ARG A 59 -9.71 11.73 9.40
C ARG A 59 -9.36 10.32 8.98
N CYS A 60 -9.28 10.09 7.67
CA CYS A 60 -8.96 8.79 7.10
C CYS A 60 -7.91 8.93 6.00
N VAL A 61 -7.10 7.89 5.86
CA VAL A 61 -6.08 7.76 4.83
C VAL A 61 -6.50 6.64 3.90
N PHE A 62 -6.57 6.96 2.61
CA PHE A 62 -6.61 5.98 1.54
C PHE A 62 -5.19 5.63 1.13
N PHE A 63 -4.94 4.36 0.84
CA PHE A 63 -3.63 3.92 0.40
C PHE A 63 -3.75 2.77 -0.60
N SER A 64 -2.84 2.74 -1.56
CA SER A 64 -2.73 1.66 -2.53
C SER A 64 -1.78 0.60 -2.01
N GLU A 65 -2.20 -0.66 -2.07
CA GLU A 65 -1.33 -1.80 -1.80
C GLU A 65 -1.03 -2.48 -3.13
N MET A 66 0.19 -2.22 -3.64
CA MET A 66 0.59 -2.62 -4.98
C MET A 66 0.72 -4.14 -5.09
N GLY A 67 1.28 -4.79 -4.07
CA GLY A 67 1.51 -6.24 -4.07
C GLY A 67 0.23 -7.07 -4.13
N ASN A 68 -0.91 -6.54 -3.65
CA ASN A 68 -2.20 -7.22 -3.69
C ASN A 68 -3.24 -6.57 -4.61
N LEU A 69 -2.83 -5.59 -5.42
CA LEU A 69 -3.70 -4.94 -6.42
C LEU A 69 -5.01 -4.41 -5.81
N ARG A 70 -4.92 -3.67 -4.69
CA ARG A 70 -6.10 -3.16 -3.96
C ARG A 70 -5.89 -1.76 -3.38
N ILE A 71 -7.00 -1.07 -3.14
CA ILE A 71 -7.09 0.20 -2.41
C ILE A 71 -7.68 -0.07 -1.03
N LEU A 72 -6.99 0.43 -0.01
CA LEU A 72 -7.34 0.28 1.39
C LEU A 72 -7.62 1.64 2.02
N LYS A 73 -8.30 1.62 3.17
CA LYS A 73 -8.61 2.81 3.96
C LYS A 73 -8.39 2.54 5.43
N HIS A 74 -7.64 3.42 6.09
CA HIS A 74 -7.48 3.48 7.54
C HIS A 74 -8.11 4.77 8.07
N CYS A 75 -8.85 4.72 9.16
CA CYS A 75 -9.34 5.92 9.85
C CYS A 75 -8.66 6.04 11.21
N LEU A 76 -8.17 7.23 11.55
CA LEU A 76 -7.40 7.46 12.78
C LEU A 76 -8.18 7.09 14.05
N ALA A 77 -9.51 7.21 14.01
CA ALA A 77 -10.40 6.84 15.11
C ALA A 77 -10.59 5.32 15.29
N SER A 78 -10.21 4.50 14.30
CA SER A 78 -10.40 3.04 14.33
C SER A 78 -9.28 2.30 15.08
N GLY A 79 -8.25 3.03 15.54
CA GLY A 79 -7.09 2.45 16.22
C GLY A 79 -6.06 1.89 15.25
N TYR A 80 -4.81 1.82 15.71
CA TYR A 80 -3.66 1.33 14.95
C TYR A 80 -3.87 -0.12 14.46
N GLY A 81 -3.35 -0.42 13.26
CA GLY A 81 -3.44 -1.73 12.61
C GLY A 81 -4.78 -2.02 11.90
N SER A 82 -5.79 -1.17 12.05
CA SER A 82 -7.09 -1.38 11.40
C SER A 82 -7.16 -0.77 10.00
N PHE A 83 -7.76 -1.48 9.04
CA PHE A 83 -8.10 -0.92 7.74
C PHE A 83 -9.29 -1.66 7.12
N SER A 84 -9.91 -1.05 6.12
CA SER A 84 -10.93 -1.68 5.29
C SER A 84 -10.51 -1.68 3.82
N VAL A 85 -11.02 -2.65 3.07
CA VAL A 85 -10.84 -2.71 1.61
C VAL A 85 -11.86 -1.77 0.97
N VAL A 86 -11.39 -0.84 0.15
CA VAL A 86 -12.23 0.09 -0.63
C VAL A 86 -12.51 -0.49 -2.00
N MET A 87 -11.48 -1.08 -2.62
CA MET A 87 -11.56 -1.74 -3.91
C MET A 87 -10.44 -2.77 -4.00
N ASP A 88 -10.74 -3.94 -4.53
CA ASP A 88 -9.77 -5.01 -4.77
C ASP A 88 -9.77 -5.41 -6.25
N ASN A 89 -8.93 -6.40 -6.58
CA ASN A 89 -8.87 -6.99 -7.92
C ASN A 89 -8.67 -5.92 -9.02
N LEU A 90 -7.80 -4.94 -8.74
CA LEU A 90 -7.54 -3.85 -9.66
C LEU A 90 -6.97 -4.37 -11.00
N PRO A 91 -7.24 -3.65 -12.11
CA PRO A 91 -6.81 -4.06 -13.45
C PRO A 91 -5.30 -3.85 -13.70
N GLY A 92 -4.55 -3.36 -12.71
CA GLY A 92 -3.13 -3.10 -12.80
C GLY A 92 -2.52 -2.75 -11.45
N TYR A 93 -1.21 -2.55 -11.43
CA TYR A 93 -0.44 -2.27 -10.23
C TYR A 93 -0.63 -0.81 -9.81
N PRO A 94 -1.35 -0.53 -8.70
CA PRO A 94 -1.66 0.83 -8.30
C PRO A 94 -0.40 1.55 -7.77
N ASP A 95 -0.25 2.80 -8.18
CA ASP A 95 0.83 3.70 -7.74
C ASP A 95 0.24 4.73 -6.76
N ASN A 96 0.61 6.00 -6.89
CA ASN A 96 0.19 7.10 -6.05
C ASN A 96 -1.31 7.36 -6.11
N LEU A 97 -1.87 7.89 -5.02
CA LEU A 97 -3.30 8.25 -4.92
C LEU A 97 -3.48 9.75 -4.87
N ARG A 98 -4.48 10.28 -5.59
CA ARG A 98 -4.83 11.71 -5.52
C ARG A 98 -6.33 11.94 -5.47
N ALA A 99 -6.78 12.74 -4.52
CA ALA A 99 -8.19 13.13 -4.43
C ALA A 99 -8.53 14.22 -5.46
N THR A 100 -9.70 14.12 -6.11
CA THR A 100 -10.28 15.21 -6.91
C THR A 100 -11.12 16.13 -6.05
N ARG A 101 -11.38 17.34 -6.58
CA ARG A 101 -12.33 18.30 -5.99
C ARG A 101 -13.73 17.73 -5.76
N ASP A 102 -14.12 16.73 -6.54
CA ASP A 102 -15.42 16.08 -6.46
C ASP A 102 -15.41 14.82 -5.57
N PHE A 103 -14.46 14.74 -4.63
CA PHE A 103 -14.34 13.64 -3.66
C PHE A 103 -14.09 12.26 -4.28
N MET A 104 -13.59 12.19 -5.52
CA MET A 104 -13.15 10.95 -6.14
C MET A 104 -11.66 10.71 -5.93
N LEU A 105 -11.21 9.47 -6.14
CA LEU A 105 -9.82 9.07 -6.03
C LEU A 105 -9.27 8.69 -7.42
N TRP A 106 -8.23 9.38 -7.88
CA TRP A 106 -7.45 8.97 -9.04
C TRP A 106 -6.36 8.00 -8.62
N VAL A 107 -6.27 6.90 -9.38
CA VAL A 107 -5.32 5.82 -9.19
C VAL A 107 -4.64 5.54 -10.54
N PRO A 108 -3.47 6.13 -10.81
CA PRO A 108 -2.59 5.67 -11.86
C PRO A 108 -2.18 4.21 -11.64
N PHE A 109 -2.07 3.47 -12.75
CA PHE A 109 -1.50 2.15 -12.79
C PHE A 109 -0.15 2.22 -13.51
N GLY A 110 0.92 1.77 -12.85
CA GLY A 110 2.25 1.74 -13.46
C GLY A 110 2.31 0.75 -14.62
N GLU A 111 1.65 -0.39 -14.46
CA GLU A 111 1.48 -1.40 -15.50
C GLU A 111 0.08 -2.01 -15.42
N THR A 112 -0.45 -2.44 -16.57
CA THR A 112 -1.65 -3.28 -16.60
C THR A 112 -1.33 -4.63 -15.99
N ARG A 113 -2.30 -5.21 -15.28
CA ARG A 113 -2.18 -6.54 -14.72
C ARG A 113 -1.78 -7.50 -15.84
N LEU A 114 -0.70 -8.24 -15.63
CA LEU A 114 -0.27 -9.21 -16.63
C LEU A 114 -1.39 -10.24 -16.76
N LYS A 115 -1.73 -10.64 -18.00
CA LYS A 115 -2.80 -11.63 -18.26
C LYS A 115 -2.58 -12.95 -17.51
N ASP A 116 -1.33 -13.21 -17.13
CA ASP A 116 -0.90 -14.41 -16.41
C ASP A 116 -0.68 -14.18 -14.90
N ASP A 117 -0.83 -12.99 -14.31
CA ASP A 117 -0.59 -12.75 -12.86
C ASP A 117 -1.46 -13.59 -11.90
N SER A 118 -2.41 -14.40 -12.41
CA SER A 118 -3.06 -15.43 -11.60
C SER A 118 -2.10 -16.52 -11.12
N TRP A 119 -0.97 -16.79 -11.80
CA TRP A 119 -0.08 -17.88 -11.39
C TRP A 119 0.65 -17.59 -10.06
N LEU A 120 0.93 -16.31 -9.76
CA LEU A 120 1.59 -15.88 -8.51
C LEU A 120 0.65 -16.02 -7.30
N THR A 121 -0.63 -15.65 -7.47
CA THR A 121 -1.65 -15.84 -6.43
C THR A 121 -2.13 -17.29 -6.31
N GLU A 122 -1.99 -18.11 -7.36
CA GLU A 122 -2.36 -19.53 -7.35
C GLU A 122 -1.29 -20.48 -6.78
N LYS A 123 -0.02 -20.04 -6.64
CA LYS A 123 1.07 -20.90 -6.15
C LYS A 123 1.97 -20.22 -5.10
N PRO A 124 1.47 -20.05 -3.86
CA PRO A 124 2.24 -19.45 -2.76
C PRO A 124 3.62 -20.09 -2.52
N TRP A 125 3.75 -21.40 -2.74
CA TRP A 125 4.98 -22.16 -2.53
C TRP A 125 6.13 -21.83 -3.51
N LEU A 126 5.83 -21.22 -4.67
CA LEU A 126 6.85 -20.87 -5.65
C LEU A 126 7.60 -19.58 -5.26
N MET A 127 6.94 -18.72 -4.48
CA MET A 127 7.54 -17.49 -3.92
C MET A 127 8.65 -17.81 -2.94
N ASP A 128 8.49 -18.87 -2.14
CA ASP A 128 9.51 -19.35 -1.20
C ASP A 128 10.81 -19.80 -1.89
N PHE A 129 10.74 -20.25 -3.16
CA PHE A 129 11.91 -20.69 -3.91
C PHE A 129 12.68 -19.53 -4.58
N ILE A 130 11.99 -18.41 -4.84
CA ILE A 130 12.58 -17.21 -5.45
C ILE A 130 13.14 -16.28 -4.35
N ALA A 131 12.59 -16.32 -3.14
CA ALA A 131 13.02 -15.53 -1.99
C ALA A 131 14.28 -16.07 -1.25
N THR A 132 15.05 -16.98 -1.87
CA THR A 132 16.32 -17.53 -1.34
C THR A 132 17.52 -16.96 -2.09
#